data_AF-A0AAV6YEU9-F1
#
_entry.id   AF-A0AAV6YEU9-F1
#
_cell.length_a   1.000
_cell.length_b   1.000
_cell.length_c   1.000
_cell.angle_alpha   90.00
_cell.angle_beta   90.00
_cell.angle_gamma   90.00
#
_symmetry.space_group_name_H-M   'P 1'
#
loop_
_entity.id
_entity.type
_entity.pdbx_description
1 polymer ?
#
loop_
_entity_poly.entity_id
_entity_poly.type
_entity_poly.pdbx_seq_one_letter_code
_entity_poly.pdbx_strand_id
1 'polypeptide(L)'
;MTLRNSCDFKVPIGLGDGVKMGELDKGKLDTDSEGGLCMTFRSSGSGSFIMHKKKKKFGCETRVWVRILLADLEFKRKLWSVYNPQTGYTESLDDSTEIIVPQDDHGLYSIDILDPSLFVKLLHLTDVYHFHDMINMLVECGYKKGTTLFGYGYDFRQSNRIGQLMDGLKEKLEAAYKASGGRKVNIISHSMGGLLVSCFIALHSDIFSRYVNKWITIATPFQGAPGCINDTLLTGLQFVEGFESFFFVSRWSMHQLLVECPSIYEMLPSPDFNWKNQPKIQVWRKHSEDEETSIELETYGRNDCLTLFEEALKNNELNYGGKTVSLPFNHAIFKWASGTREILNRTQLPKGVSFYNIYGTSYDTPFDVCYGSESSPIDELSEICHTLPEYSYVDGDGTVPSESAMADTFDAVERVGVSASHRGLLANKKVFQLIRNWLGVSEEVKVQQSKTSKVMDAYMDSL
;
A
#
# COMPACT_ATOMS: atom_id res chain seq x y z
N MET A 1 -34.44 -25.01 47.44
CA MET A 1 -33.69 -24.02 48.21
C MET A 1 -34.12 -22.65 47.71
N THR A 2 -34.79 -21.95 48.60
CA THR A 2 -35.50 -20.66 48.62
C THR A 2 -35.20 -19.62 47.52
N LEU A 3 -36.25 -19.30 46.75
CA LEU A 3 -36.54 -17.98 46.16
C LEU A 3 -37.10 -17.04 47.23
N ARG A 4 -36.62 -15.79 47.29
CA ARG A 4 -37.14 -14.59 47.99
C ARG A 4 -36.36 -13.41 47.39
N ASN A 5 -36.86 -12.25 47.00
CA ASN A 5 -37.96 -11.36 47.39
C ASN A 5 -38.23 -10.43 46.18
N SER A 6 -39.44 -10.21 45.67
CA SER A 6 -40.56 -9.41 46.20
C SER A 6 -40.41 -7.88 46.09
N CYS A 7 -41.55 -7.26 45.76
CA CYS A 7 -41.95 -5.84 45.86
C CYS A 7 -41.72 -4.97 44.60
N ASP A 8 -42.68 -4.19 44.10
CA ASP A 8 -44.11 -4.03 44.44
C ASP A 8 -44.83 -3.27 43.31
N PHE A 9 -46.13 -3.52 43.21
CA PHE A 9 -47.11 -2.90 42.32
C PHE A 9 -47.30 -1.39 42.56
N LYS A 10 -47.63 -0.64 41.49
CA LYS A 10 -48.83 0.22 41.41
C LYS A 10 -49.06 0.83 40.03
N VAL A 11 -50.27 0.59 39.51
CA VAL A 11 -50.92 1.23 38.35
C VAL A 11 -51.64 2.50 38.85
N PRO A 12 -51.83 3.53 38.02
CA PRO A 12 -53.21 3.86 37.64
C PRO A 12 -53.39 4.16 36.15
N ILE A 13 -54.52 3.70 35.63
CA ILE A 13 -55.08 4.00 34.31
C ILE A 13 -55.68 5.41 34.37
N GLY A 14 -55.35 6.26 33.39
CA GLY A 14 -56.02 7.53 33.13
C GLY A 14 -56.34 7.66 31.64
N LEU A 15 -57.64 7.65 31.32
CA LEU A 15 -58.19 8.04 30.02
C LEU A 15 -58.27 9.57 29.96
N GLY A 16 -57.83 10.18 28.86
CA GLY A 16 -57.94 11.63 28.63
C GLY A 16 -57.47 12.07 27.25
N ASP A 17 -58.45 12.23 26.35
CA ASP A 17 -58.59 13.16 25.23
C ASP A 17 -57.36 13.78 24.50
N GLY A 18 -57.28 13.44 23.21
CA GLY A 18 -57.17 14.38 22.08
C GLY A 18 -56.08 15.47 22.10
N VAL A 19 -54.97 15.23 21.40
CA VAL A 19 -54.12 16.31 20.85
C VAL A 19 -53.67 16.00 19.42
N LYS A 20 -53.78 17.05 18.61
CA LYS A 20 -53.56 17.22 17.17
C LYS A 20 -52.30 16.57 16.59
N MET A 21 -52.42 16.08 15.35
CA MET A 21 -51.29 15.88 14.44
C MET A 21 -50.62 17.23 14.18
N GLY A 22 -49.50 17.46 14.86
CA GLY A 22 -48.53 18.50 14.51
C GLY A 22 -47.59 17.98 13.43
N GLU A 23 -47.28 18.86 12.48
CA GLU A 23 -46.38 18.64 11.36
C GLU A 23 -45.06 18.01 11.79
N LEU A 24 -44.62 16.99 11.02
CA LEU A 24 -43.25 16.50 11.04
C LEU A 24 -42.33 17.66 10.65
N ASP A 25 -41.74 18.28 11.66
CA ASP A 25 -40.57 19.13 11.51
C ASP A 25 -39.48 18.29 10.85
N LYS A 26 -39.06 18.70 9.65
CA LYS A 26 -37.96 18.08 8.93
C LYS A 26 -36.70 18.37 9.74
N GLY A 27 -36.35 17.43 10.61
CA GLY A 27 -35.04 17.40 11.25
C GLY A 27 -33.97 17.60 10.19
N LYS A 28 -33.29 18.74 10.25
CA LYS A 28 -32.02 18.97 9.58
C LYS A 28 -31.11 17.78 9.92
N LEU A 29 -30.78 16.98 8.90
CA LEU A 29 -29.57 16.17 8.98
C LEU A 29 -28.40 17.12 9.16
N ASP A 30 -27.64 16.95 10.23
CA ASP A 30 -26.33 17.56 10.37
C ASP A 30 -25.45 17.13 9.18
N THR A 31 -25.06 18.12 8.39
CA THR A 31 -24.32 17.99 7.13
C THR A 31 -22.81 17.85 7.36
N ASP A 32 -22.39 17.06 8.35
CA ASP A 32 -20.99 16.91 8.78
C ASP A 32 -20.26 15.75 8.08
N SER A 33 -20.55 15.51 6.80
CA SER A 33 -19.65 14.67 5.99
C SER A 33 -18.41 15.48 5.63
N GLU A 34 -17.36 15.35 6.43
CA GLU A 34 -16.02 15.84 6.11
C GLU A 34 -15.52 15.24 4.78
N GLY A 35 -14.66 15.96 4.06
CA GLY A 35 -14.07 15.46 2.83
C GLY A 35 -13.07 14.33 3.12
N GLY A 36 -13.21 13.19 2.46
CA GLY A 36 -12.28 12.06 2.50
C GLY A 36 -11.39 12.04 1.25
N LEU A 37 -10.09 12.01 1.44
CA LEU A 37 -9.10 11.78 0.40
C LEU A 37 -8.38 10.47 0.69
N CYS A 38 -8.52 9.50 -0.21
CA CYS A 38 -7.82 8.22 -0.09
C CYS A 38 -6.53 8.28 -0.94
N MET A 39 -5.37 8.06 -0.32
CA MET A 39 -4.04 8.24 -0.94
C MET A 39 -3.16 7.04 -0.66
N THR A 40 -2.80 6.21 -1.63
CA THR A 40 -2.45 4.81 -1.32
C THR A 40 -1.16 4.34 -1.98
N PHE A 41 -0.45 3.36 -1.38
CA PHE A 41 0.44 2.41 -2.09
C PHE A 41 0.83 1.20 -1.21
N ARG A 42 1.17 0.06 -1.82
CA ARG A 42 1.59 -1.26 -1.29
C ARG A 42 3.10 -1.43 -0.94
N SER A 43 3.50 -1.94 0.23
CA SER A 43 4.92 -2.30 0.51
C SER A 43 5.29 -3.71 0.07
N SER A 44 4.38 -4.55 -0.40
CA SER A 44 4.78 -5.83 -1.00
C SER A 44 5.02 -5.71 -2.51
N GLY A 45 5.88 -4.78 -2.89
CA GLY A 45 6.29 -4.55 -4.27
C GLY A 45 5.45 -3.55 -5.05
N SER A 46 6.11 -2.48 -5.48
CA SER A 46 6.05 -1.97 -6.85
C SER A 46 4.83 -2.41 -7.67
N GLY A 47 3.70 -1.71 -7.51
CA GLY A 47 2.61 -1.96 -8.44
C GLY A 47 1.17 -1.60 -8.13
N SER A 48 0.87 -0.64 -7.26
CA SER A 48 -0.53 -0.32 -6.90
C SER A 48 -1.30 0.55 -7.90
N PHE A 49 -0.75 0.85 -9.08
CA PHE A 49 -1.43 1.77 -9.99
C PHE A 49 -1.61 1.17 -11.36
N ILE A 50 -2.79 1.40 -11.89
CA ILE A 50 -2.95 1.32 -13.33
C ILE A 50 -1.97 2.34 -13.92
N MET A 51 -1.01 1.88 -14.70
CA MET A 51 -0.12 2.75 -15.46
C MET A 51 -0.55 2.62 -16.90
N HIS A 52 -0.85 3.75 -17.53
CA HIS A 52 -1.05 3.82 -18.96
C HIS A 52 0.21 4.29 -19.63
N LYS A 53 0.41 3.85 -20.85
CA LYS A 53 1.41 4.39 -21.75
C LYS A 53 0.69 5.14 -22.85
N LYS A 54 1.03 6.41 -23.01
CA LYS A 54 0.48 7.28 -24.04
C LYS A 54 1.50 7.45 -25.16
N LYS A 55 1.12 7.11 -26.39
CA LYS A 55 1.97 7.39 -27.57
C LYS A 55 1.99 8.90 -27.82
N LYS A 56 3.20 9.48 -27.88
CA LYS A 56 3.40 10.94 -28.08
C LYS A 56 2.74 11.46 -29.37
N LYS A 57 2.63 10.64 -30.42
CA LYS A 57 2.08 11.04 -31.73
C LYS A 57 0.58 10.81 -31.95
N PHE A 58 -0.07 9.88 -31.23
CA PHE A 58 -1.44 9.43 -31.54
C PHE A 58 -2.39 9.37 -30.35
N GLY A 59 -1.94 9.70 -29.14
CA GLY A 59 -2.80 9.79 -27.95
C GLY A 59 -3.42 8.46 -27.47
N CYS A 60 -3.19 7.34 -28.17
CA CYS A 60 -3.66 6.02 -27.77
C CYS A 60 -2.97 5.61 -26.46
N GLU A 61 -3.79 5.32 -25.45
CA GLU A 61 -3.37 4.85 -24.14
C GLU A 61 -3.47 3.33 -24.06
N THR A 62 -2.44 2.69 -23.50
CA THR A 62 -2.47 1.25 -23.23
C THR A 62 -2.10 1.01 -21.79
N ARG A 63 -2.89 0.20 -21.07
CA ARG A 63 -2.51 -0.26 -19.73
C ARG A 63 -1.26 -1.14 -19.80
N VAL A 64 -0.24 -0.73 -19.06
CA VAL A 64 1.05 -1.43 -18.96
C VAL A 64 1.22 -2.16 -17.64
N TRP A 65 0.47 -1.76 -16.61
CA TRP A 65 0.49 -2.37 -15.29
C TRP A 65 -0.80 -2.01 -14.54
N VAL A 66 -1.41 -2.85 -13.68
CA VAL A 66 -1.24 -4.31 -13.62
C VAL A 66 -1.95 -4.93 -14.82
N ARG A 67 -1.37 -6.00 -15.38
CA ARG A 67 -1.93 -6.74 -16.50
C ARG A 67 -1.64 -8.22 -16.35
N ILE A 68 -2.60 -9.08 -16.68
CA ILE A 68 -2.42 -10.54 -16.72
C ILE A 68 -2.07 -11.03 -18.14
N LEU A 69 -2.73 -10.52 -19.17
CA LEU A 69 -2.45 -10.95 -20.56
C LEU A 69 -1.19 -10.31 -21.13
N LEU A 70 -0.24 -11.14 -21.57
CA LEU A 70 1.08 -10.71 -22.09
C LEU A 70 1.82 -9.79 -21.10
N ALA A 71 1.61 -10.01 -19.80
CA ALA A 71 2.14 -9.18 -18.71
C ALA A 71 3.63 -8.92 -18.88
N ASP A 72 4.41 -10.01 -18.96
CA ASP A 72 5.87 -9.94 -19.06
C ASP A 72 6.32 -9.25 -20.36
N LEU A 73 5.76 -9.63 -21.52
CA LEU A 73 6.14 -9.03 -22.81
C LEU A 73 5.88 -7.51 -22.84
N GLU A 74 4.71 -7.08 -22.39
CA GLU A 74 4.34 -5.66 -22.39
C GLU A 74 5.12 -4.89 -21.33
N PHE A 75 5.35 -5.48 -20.16
CA PHE A 75 6.19 -4.91 -19.12
C PHE A 75 7.61 -4.66 -19.64
N LYS A 76 8.24 -5.68 -20.21
CA LYS A 76 9.58 -5.59 -20.82
C LYS A 76 9.64 -4.48 -21.87
N ARG A 77 8.68 -4.46 -22.78
CA ARG A 77 8.66 -3.48 -23.87
C ARG A 77 8.44 -2.06 -23.37
N LYS A 78 7.65 -1.88 -22.30
CA LYS A 78 7.02 -0.58 -22.02
C LYS A 78 7.34 0.04 -20.67
N LEU A 79 7.78 -0.74 -19.70
CA LEU A 79 8.01 -0.32 -18.31
C LEU A 79 9.47 -0.37 -17.89
N TRP A 80 10.33 -1.14 -18.57
CA TRP A 80 11.76 -1.08 -18.30
C TRP A 80 12.29 0.35 -18.48
N SER A 81 13.09 0.73 -17.50
CA SER A 81 13.46 2.11 -17.23
C SER A 81 14.81 2.14 -16.56
N VAL A 82 15.49 3.28 -16.67
CA VAL A 82 16.78 3.54 -16.04
C VAL A 82 16.67 4.85 -15.28
N TYR A 83 17.27 4.91 -14.10
CA TYR A 83 17.35 6.13 -13.33
C TYR A 83 18.35 7.10 -13.97
N ASN A 84 17.92 8.34 -14.13
CA ASN A 84 18.74 9.42 -14.63
C ASN A 84 19.16 10.34 -13.47
N PRO A 85 20.43 10.31 -13.02
CA PRO A 85 20.89 11.11 -11.89
C PRO A 85 20.83 12.63 -12.12
N GLN A 86 20.78 13.07 -13.38
CA GLN A 86 20.71 14.50 -13.71
C GLN A 86 19.30 15.05 -13.50
N THR A 87 18.28 14.27 -13.83
CA THR A 87 16.87 14.66 -13.67
C THR A 87 16.30 14.21 -12.33
N GLY A 88 16.85 13.13 -11.75
CA GLY A 88 16.35 12.49 -10.54
C GLY A 88 15.16 11.55 -10.80
N TYR A 89 14.87 11.23 -12.06
CA TYR A 89 13.72 10.40 -12.46
C TYR A 89 14.14 9.04 -12.99
N THR A 90 13.30 8.04 -12.77
CA THR A 90 13.34 6.75 -13.46
C THR A 90 12.62 6.88 -14.80
N GLU A 91 13.39 6.92 -15.88
CA GLU A 91 12.95 7.23 -17.24
C GLU A 91 12.80 5.95 -18.06
N SER A 92 11.72 5.82 -18.83
CA SER A 92 11.51 4.62 -19.65
C SER A 92 12.54 4.53 -20.78
N LEU A 93 13.02 3.31 -21.05
CA LEU A 93 13.89 3.04 -22.20
C LEU A 93 13.19 3.28 -23.55
N ASP A 94 11.86 3.31 -23.58
CA ASP A 94 11.08 3.64 -24.77
C ASP A 94 10.76 5.14 -24.83
N ASP A 95 11.54 5.87 -25.64
CA ASP A 95 11.40 7.31 -25.85
C ASP A 95 10.13 7.73 -26.61
N SER A 96 9.46 6.78 -27.28
CA SER A 96 8.31 7.04 -28.16
C SER A 96 7.02 7.28 -27.39
N THR A 97 7.05 7.10 -26.07
CA THR A 97 5.87 7.08 -25.21
C THR A 97 6.12 7.68 -23.84
N GLU A 98 5.05 7.94 -23.13
CA GLU A 98 5.07 8.46 -21.78
C GLU A 98 4.26 7.56 -20.86
N ILE A 99 4.77 7.33 -19.65
CA ILE A 99 4.07 6.61 -18.59
C ILE A 99 3.22 7.62 -17.82
N ILE A 100 1.93 7.36 -17.73
CA ILE A 100 0.95 8.22 -17.06
C ILE A 100 0.15 7.40 -16.05
N VAL A 101 -0.29 8.07 -14.99
CA VAL A 101 -1.22 7.49 -14.01
C VAL A 101 -2.63 7.99 -14.33
N PRO A 102 -3.60 7.10 -14.60
CA PRO A 102 -4.98 7.46 -14.89
C PRO A 102 -5.59 8.32 -13.79
N GLN A 103 -6.28 9.38 -14.20
CA GLN A 103 -7.00 10.29 -13.31
C GLN A 103 -8.52 10.04 -13.34
N ASP A 104 -8.95 9.01 -14.06
CA ASP A 104 -10.35 8.58 -14.17
C ASP A 104 -10.96 8.32 -12.79
N ASP A 105 -12.29 8.48 -12.72
CA ASP A 105 -13.05 8.37 -11.46
C ASP A 105 -12.43 9.22 -10.34
N HIS A 106 -11.97 10.42 -10.68
CA HIS A 106 -11.31 11.35 -9.75
C HIS A 106 -10.06 10.74 -9.08
N GLY A 107 -9.33 9.92 -9.83
CA GLY A 107 -8.14 9.19 -9.39
C GLY A 107 -8.44 7.89 -8.65
N LEU A 108 -9.71 7.58 -8.34
CA LEU A 108 -10.09 6.33 -7.68
C LEU A 108 -9.84 5.12 -8.59
N TYR A 109 -9.99 5.28 -9.90
CA TYR A 109 -9.76 4.20 -10.86
C TYR A 109 -8.35 3.60 -10.75
N SER A 110 -7.35 4.46 -10.50
CA SER A 110 -5.96 4.03 -10.39
C SER A 110 -5.68 3.14 -9.17
N ILE A 111 -6.53 3.18 -8.14
CA ILE A 111 -6.33 2.50 -6.84
C ILE A 111 -7.39 1.44 -6.53
N ASP A 112 -8.45 1.34 -7.32
CA ASP A 112 -9.64 0.50 -7.07
C ASP A 112 -9.35 -1.00 -7.31
N ILE A 113 -9.36 -1.42 -8.59
CA ILE A 113 -9.03 -2.77 -9.05
C ILE A 113 -7.86 -2.67 -10.02
N LEU A 114 -6.75 -3.34 -9.72
CA LEU A 114 -5.49 -3.18 -10.45
C LEU A 114 -5.52 -3.81 -11.85
N ASP A 115 -6.26 -4.90 -12.05
CA ASP A 115 -6.62 -5.43 -13.38
C ASP A 115 -8.14 -5.62 -13.51
N PRO A 116 -8.88 -4.61 -14.00
CA PRO A 116 -10.32 -4.71 -14.20
C PRO A 116 -10.74 -5.52 -15.44
N SER A 117 -9.87 -6.41 -15.97
CA SER A 117 -10.23 -7.24 -17.13
C SER A 117 -11.45 -8.12 -16.84
N LEU A 118 -12.24 -8.39 -17.89
CA LEU A 118 -13.48 -9.15 -17.77
C LEU A 118 -13.23 -10.56 -17.18
N PHE A 119 -12.09 -11.15 -17.53
CA PHE A 119 -11.62 -12.43 -17.01
C PHE A 119 -11.42 -12.41 -15.49
N VAL A 120 -10.74 -11.38 -14.99
CA VAL A 120 -10.47 -11.20 -13.55
C VAL A 120 -11.75 -10.97 -12.76
N LYS A 121 -12.66 -10.16 -13.30
CA LYS A 121 -13.97 -9.91 -12.69
C LYS A 121 -14.85 -11.16 -12.69
N LEU A 122 -14.79 -11.97 -13.74
CA LEU A 122 -15.56 -13.21 -13.88
C LEU A 122 -15.03 -14.32 -12.95
N LEU A 123 -13.71 -14.40 -12.76
CA LEU A 123 -13.08 -15.38 -11.88
C LEU A 123 -12.92 -14.92 -10.43
N HIS A 124 -13.37 -13.70 -10.11
CA HIS A 124 -13.21 -13.09 -8.78
C HIS A 124 -11.78 -13.24 -8.22
N LEU A 125 -10.78 -12.95 -9.04
CA LEU A 125 -9.39 -12.92 -8.59
C LEU A 125 -9.20 -11.71 -7.67
N THR A 126 -9.51 -11.90 -6.38
CA THR A 126 -9.38 -10.89 -5.31
C THR A 126 -7.95 -10.40 -5.18
N ASP A 127 -6.97 -11.08 -5.79
CA ASP A 127 -5.58 -10.69 -5.86
C ASP A 127 -5.28 -9.37 -6.57
N VAL A 128 -6.24 -8.81 -7.31
CA VAL A 128 -6.11 -7.48 -7.91
C VAL A 128 -7.03 -6.43 -7.29
N TYR A 129 -7.89 -6.81 -6.35
CA TYR A 129 -8.75 -5.88 -5.62
C TYR A 129 -7.88 -5.21 -4.56
N HIS A 130 -7.75 -3.87 -4.65
CA HIS A 130 -6.87 -3.10 -3.78
C HIS A 130 -7.66 -2.24 -2.80
N PHE A 131 -8.12 -1.06 -3.22
CA PHE A 131 -8.99 -0.21 -2.39
C PHE A 131 -10.48 -0.45 -2.61
N HIS A 132 -10.85 -1.38 -3.50
CA HIS A 132 -12.23 -1.62 -3.89
C HIS A 132 -13.20 -1.72 -2.70
N ASP A 133 -12.91 -2.62 -1.75
CA ASP A 133 -13.79 -2.86 -0.61
C ASP A 133 -13.86 -1.65 0.33
N MET A 134 -12.75 -0.92 0.48
CA MET A 134 -12.70 0.29 1.29
C MET A 134 -13.45 1.45 0.63
N ILE A 135 -13.32 1.61 -0.69
CA ILE A 135 -14.06 2.61 -1.48
C ILE A 135 -15.56 2.32 -1.37
N ASN A 136 -15.97 1.06 -1.52
CA ASN A 136 -17.36 0.66 -1.36
C ASN A 136 -17.87 0.97 0.05
N MET A 137 -17.11 0.60 1.09
CA MET A 137 -17.44 0.89 2.47
C MET A 137 -17.61 2.40 2.73
N LEU A 138 -16.71 3.24 2.19
CA LEU A 138 -16.83 4.70 2.32
C LEU A 138 -18.06 5.24 1.58
N VAL A 139 -18.35 4.75 0.37
CA VAL A 139 -19.55 5.13 -0.38
C VAL A 139 -20.83 4.74 0.38
N GLU A 140 -20.85 3.57 1.00
CA GLU A 140 -21.96 3.12 1.88
C GLU A 140 -22.12 4.01 3.11
N CYS A 141 -21.02 4.58 3.63
CA CYS A 141 -21.03 5.59 4.69
C CYS A 141 -21.45 6.99 4.21
N GLY A 142 -21.87 7.15 2.95
CA GLY A 142 -22.38 8.41 2.40
C GLY A 142 -21.33 9.28 1.70
N TYR A 143 -20.08 8.83 1.58
CA TYR A 143 -19.08 9.53 0.79
C TYR A 143 -19.42 9.48 -0.72
N LYS A 144 -19.15 10.59 -1.43
CA LYS A 144 -19.49 10.75 -2.84
C LYS A 144 -18.23 10.95 -3.66
N LYS A 145 -17.98 10.04 -4.60
CA LYS A 145 -16.87 10.13 -5.56
C LYS A 145 -16.86 11.51 -6.24
N GLY A 146 -15.70 12.15 -6.31
CA GLY A 146 -15.53 13.47 -6.92
C GLY A 146 -16.05 14.67 -6.13
N THR A 147 -16.74 14.44 -5.00
CA THR A 147 -17.23 15.52 -4.11
C THR A 147 -16.57 15.44 -2.74
N THR A 148 -16.68 14.28 -2.09
CA THR A 148 -16.10 14.01 -0.77
C THR A 148 -15.21 12.77 -0.77
N LEU A 149 -15.07 12.06 -1.89
CA LEU A 149 -14.16 10.92 -2.03
C LEU A 149 -13.31 11.04 -3.28
N PHE A 150 -12.00 10.95 -3.12
CA PHE A 150 -11.04 11.12 -4.19
C PHE A 150 -9.91 10.10 -4.05
N GLY A 151 -9.31 9.70 -5.18
CA GLY A 151 -8.12 8.87 -5.21
C GLY A 151 -6.90 9.69 -5.64
N TYR A 152 -5.73 9.31 -5.14
CA TYR A 152 -4.45 9.83 -5.62
C TYR A 152 -3.51 8.67 -5.93
N GLY A 153 -3.42 8.35 -7.22
CA GLY A 153 -2.41 7.43 -7.73
C GLY A 153 -1.17 8.14 -8.23
N TYR A 154 -0.03 7.46 -8.17
CA TYR A 154 1.26 8.04 -8.55
C TYR A 154 2.21 7.03 -9.21
N ASP A 155 3.28 7.49 -9.83
CA ASP A 155 4.28 6.59 -10.42
C ASP A 155 5.17 6.04 -9.30
N PHE A 156 4.93 4.78 -8.93
CA PHE A 156 5.65 4.14 -7.83
C PHE A 156 7.14 3.96 -8.10
N ARG A 157 7.61 4.06 -9.35
CA ARG A 157 9.03 3.91 -9.66
C ARG A 157 9.83 5.07 -9.10
N GLN A 158 9.21 6.24 -9.01
CA GLN A 158 9.87 7.48 -8.61
C GLN A 158 10.05 7.58 -7.09
N SER A 159 10.94 8.47 -6.67
CA SER A 159 11.12 8.80 -5.25
C SER A 159 9.83 9.33 -4.62
N ASN A 160 9.58 8.97 -3.36
CA ASN A 160 8.45 9.45 -2.57
C ASN A 160 8.47 10.97 -2.32
N ARG A 161 9.59 11.64 -2.61
CA ARG A 161 9.75 13.10 -2.50
C ARG A 161 10.07 13.80 -3.83
N ILE A 162 9.86 13.14 -4.96
CA ILE A 162 10.08 13.75 -6.27
C ILE A 162 9.09 14.92 -6.47
N GLY A 163 9.56 16.01 -7.08
CA GLY A 163 8.79 17.27 -7.19
C GLY A 163 7.40 17.07 -7.79
N GLN A 164 7.30 16.30 -8.89
CA GLN A 164 6.03 16.00 -9.54
C GLN A 164 4.99 15.37 -8.60
N LEU A 165 5.40 14.47 -7.69
CA LEU A 165 4.47 13.83 -6.77
C LEU A 165 4.07 14.75 -5.62
N MET A 166 4.98 15.62 -5.17
CA MET A 166 4.69 16.63 -4.15
C MET A 166 3.72 17.69 -4.70
N ASP A 167 3.99 18.21 -5.89
CA ASP A 167 3.13 19.20 -6.55
C ASP A 167 1.76 18.60 -6.87
N GLY A 168 1.71 17.39 -7.42
CA GLY A 168 0.44 16.69 -7.70
C GLY A 168 -0.39 16.44 -6.45
N LEU A 169 0.24 16.08 -5.32
CA LEU A 169 -0.46 15.88 -4.06
C LEU A 169 -1.00 17.21 -3.50
N LYS A 170 -0.21 18.28 -3.58
CA LYS A 170 -0.64 19.63 -3.21
C LYS A 170 -1.88 20.06 -4.00
N GLU A 171 -1.85 19.92 -5.31
CA GLU A 171 -2.98 20.25 -6.19
C GLU A 171 -4.21 19.42 -5.85
N LYS A 172 -4.03 18.12 -5.58
CA LYS A 172 -5.12 17.21 -5.21
C LYS A 172 -5.78 17.60 -3.89
N LEU A 173 -4.97 17.94 -2.88
CA LEU A 173 -5.46 18.41 -1.58
C LEU A 173 -6.26 19.70 -1.72
N GLU A 174 -5.76 20.66 -2.50
CA GLU A 174 -6.47 21.92 -2.73
C GLU A 174 -7.80 21.71 -3.48
N ALA A 175 -7.80 20.85 -4.50
CA ALA A 175 -9.01 20.50 -5.24
C ALA A 175 -10.04 19.80 -4.34
N ALA A 176 -9.62 18.83 -3.54
CA ALA A 176 -10.48 18.11 -2.61
C ALA A 176 -11.06 19.03 -1.52
N TYR A 177 -10.24 19.95 -0.98
CA TYR A 177 -10.67 20.96 -0.02
C TYR A 177 -11.76 21.88 -0.60
N LYS A 178 -11.55 22.38 -1.83
CA LYS A 178 -12.53 23.22 -2.54
C LYS A 178 -13.83 22.46 -2.82
N ALA A 179 -13.73 21.24 -3.36
CA ALA A 179 -14.88 20.39 -3.65
C ALA A 179 -15.67 20.00 -2.39
N SER A 180 -14.98 19.91 -1.23
CA SER A 180 -15.59 19.61 0.07
C SER A 180 -16.18 20.85 0.77
N GLY A 181 -16.33 21.97 0.06
CA GLY A 181 -16.92 23.20 0.60
C GLY A 181 -16.01 23.97 1.55
N GLY A 182 -14.69 23.84 1.41
CA GLY A 182 -13.71 24.49 2.29
C GLY A 182 -13.48 23.76 3.62
N ARG A 183 -13.90 22.50 3.71
CA ARG A 183 -13.59 21.63 4.85
C ARG A 183 -12.27 20.93 4.63
N LYS A 184 -11.48 20.82 5.69
CA LYS A 184 -10.24 20.03 5.69
C LYS A 184 -10.55 18.58 5.33
N VAL A 185 -9.57 17.92 4.72
CA VAL A 185 -9.70 16.55 4.21
C VAL A 185 -9.05 15.54 5.16
N ASN A 186 -9.60 14.34 5.19
CA ASN A 186 -9.02 13.19 5.89
C ASN A 186 -8.22 12.34 4.90
N ILE A 187 -6.95 12.07 5.19
CA ILE A 187 -6.11 11.19 4.39
C ILE A 187 -6.19 9.77 4.92
N ILE A 188 -6.45 8.80 4.04
CA ILE A 188 -6.22 7.38 4.32
C ILE A 188 -5.10 6.88 3.42
N SER A 189 -3.99 6.45 4.01
CA SER A 189 -2.89 5.83 3.28
C SER A 189 -2.63 4.39 3.59
N HIS A 190 -2.20 3.67 2.56
CA HIS A 190 -1.63 2.35 2.69
C HIS A 190 -0.15 2.44 2.42
N SER A 191 0.57 1.60 3.13
CA SER A 191 1.96 1.23 2.98
C SER A 191 2.95 2.33 2.56
N MET A 192 3.65 2.25 1.41
CA MET A 192 4.61 3.31 1.00
C MET A 192 3.91 4.66 0.79
N GLY A 193 2.60 4.67 0.56
CA GLY A 193 1.82 5.92 0.51
C GLY A 193 1.94 6.70 1.81
N GLY A 194 2.14 6.02 2.96
CA GLY A 194 2.46 6.68 4.22
C GLY A 194 3.87 7.28 4.27
N LEU A 195 4.85 6.74 3.54
CA LEU A 195 6.17 7.36 3.36
C LEU A 195 6.09 8.60 2.45
N LEU A 196 5.28 8.54 1.39
CA LEU A 196 4.99 9.70 0.55
C LEU A 196 4.32 10.82 1.35
N VAL A 197 3.32 10.49 2.17
CA VAL A 197 2.67 11.47 3.06
C VAL A 197 3.68 12.04 4.07
N SER A 198 4.53 11.21 4.66
CA SER A 198 5.60 11.66 5.55
C SER A 198 6.55 12.64 4.85
N CYS A 199 7.00 12.32 3.63
CA CYS A 199 7.82 13.21 2.82
C CYS A 199 7.11 14.54 2.54
N PHE A 200 5.82 14.49 2.19
CA PHE A 200 5.02 15.68 1.96
C PHE A 200 4.87 16.55 3.21
N ILE A 201 4.66 15.95 4.39
CA ILE A 201 4.62 16.68 5.66
C ILE A 201 5.96 17.38 5.91
N ALA A 202 7.07 16.71 5.67
CA ALA A 202 8.40 17.26 5.92
C ALA A 202 8.77 18.42 4.98
N LEU A 203 8.27 18.39 3.74
CA LEU A 203 8.57 19.40 2.71
C LEU A 203 7.52 20.52 2.63
N HIS A 204 6.27 20.23 2.98
CA HIS A 204 5.10 21.09 2.77
C HIS A 204 4.17 21.09 4.01
N SER A 205 4.78 21.18 5.19
CA SER A 205 4.11 21.15 6.50
C SER A 205 2.97 22.17 6.64
N ASP A 206 3.17 23.39 6.13
CA ASP A 206 2.21 24.49 6.14
C ASP A 206 0.96 24.13 5.30
N ILE A 207 1.18 23.63 4.08
CA ILE A 207 0.13 23.18 3.16
C ILE A 207 -0.64 22.00 3.78
N PHE A 208 0.08 21.02 4.33
CA PHE A 208 -0.54 19.86 4.97
C PHE A 208 -1.44 20.30 6.12
N SER A 209 -0.94 21.16 7.02
CA SER A 209 -1.72 21.67 8.15
C SER A 209 -2.96 22.47 7.73
N ARG A 210 -2.87 23.16 6.58
CA ARG A 210 -3.97 23.96 6.02
C ARG A 210 -5.10 23.08 5.51
N TYR A 211 -4.78 22.01 4.80
CA TYR A 211 -5.78 21.20 4.09
C TYR A 211 -6.18 19.93 4.81
N VAL A 212 -5.36 19.36 5.71
CA VAL A 212 -5.59 18.04 6.29
C VAL A 212 -6.10 18.13 7.72
N ASN A 213 -7.13 17.34 8.04
CA ASN A 213 -7.70 17.19 9.40
C ASN A 213 -7.17 15.95 10.10
N LYS A 214 -7.27 14.80 9.44
CA LYS A 214 -6.81 13.50 9.94
C LYS A 214 -5.93 12.82 8.93
N TRP A 215 -4.95 12.06 9.42
CA TRP A 215 -4.20 11.11 8.63
C TRP A 215 -4.28 9.73 9.28
N ILE A 216 -4.88 8.79 8.57
CA ILE A 216 -4.96 7.38 8.93
C ILE A 216 -4.01 6.64 8.01
N THR A 217 -3.03 5.93 8.57
CA THR A 217 -2.13 5.08 7.78
C THR A 217 -2.30 3.61 8.09
N ILE A 218 -2.05 2.75 7.10
CA ILE A 218 -2.25 1.31 7.17
C ILE A 218 -0.98 0.63 6.64
N ALA A 219 -0.29 -0.15 7.47
CA ALA A 219 0.87 -0.96 7.10
C ALA A 219 2.04 -0.19 6.46
N THR A 220 2.33 1.02 6.94
CA THR A 220 3.45 1.83 6.44
C THR A 220 4.79 1.32 6.94
N PRO A 221 5.76 1.02 6.06
CA PRO A 221 7.09 0.58 6.48
C PRO A 221 7.95 1.77 6.92
N PHE A 222 7.61 2.41 8.05
CA PHE A 222 8.30 3.62 8.50
C PHE A 222 9.81 3.44 8.62
N GLN A 223 10.27 2.26 9.03
CA GLN A 223 11.70 1.93 9.13
C GLN A 223 12.19 0.98 8.03
N GLY A 224 11.36 0.74 7.00
CA GLY A 224 11.64 -0.17 5.91
C GLY A 224 11.08 -1.59 6.11
N ALA A 225 11.22 -2.43 5.09
CA ALA A 225 10.78 -3.82 5.09
C ALA A 225 11.98 -4.72 4.72
N PRO A 226 12.84 -5.08 5.69
CA PRO A 226 14.19 -5.54 5.43
C PRO A 226 14.26 -6.77 4.51
N GLY A 227 13.56 -7.86 4.86
CA GLY A 227 13.60 -9.10 4.09
C GLY A 227 13.08 -8.90 2.67
N CYS A 228 11.88 -8.30 2.54
CA CYS A 228 11.27 -8.07 1.23
C CYS A 228 12.10 -7.14 0.33
N ILE A 229 12.68 -6.06 0.87
CA ILE A 229 13.39 -5.05 0.07
C ILE A 229 14.81 -5.47 -0.29
N ASN A 230 15.53 -6.11 0.64
CA ASN A 230 16.85 -6.69 0.33
C ASN A 230 16.73 -7.73 -0.78
N ASP A 231 15.74 -8.61 -0.69
CA ASP A 231 15.45 -9.60 -1.72
C ASP A 231 15.02 -8.97 -3.05
N THR A 232 14.15 -7.95 -2.99
CA THR A 232 13.72 -7.21 -4.19
C THR A 232 14.90 -6.64 -4.98
N LEU A 233 15.91 -6.09 -4.29
CA LEU A 233 17.09 -5.52 -4.94
C LEU A 233 18.06 -6.58 -5.47
N LEU A 234 18.10 -7.77 -4.86
CA LEU A 234 19.04 -8.81 -5.25
C LEU A 234 18.47 -9.71 -6.34
N THR A 235 17.23 -10.17 -6.19
CA THR A 235 16.68 -11.24 -7.04
C THR A 235 15.33 -10.88 -7.66
N GLY A 236 14.74 -9.76 -7.23
CA GLY A 236 13.46 -9.24 -7.72
C GLY A 236 12.27 -9.67 -6.89
N LEU A 237 11.08 -9.51 -7.46
CA LEU A 237 9.84 -9.82 -6.78
C LEU A 237 8.89 -10.59 -7.68
N GLN A 238 8.21 -11.57 -7.09
CA GLN A 238 7.14 -12.32 -7.74
C GLN A 238 5.82 -12.15 -6.97
N PHE A 239 4.72 -11.97 -7.70
CA PHE A 239 3.42 -11.59 -7.12
C PHE A 239 2.56 -12.80 -6.75
N VAL A 240 2.81 -13.94 -7.39
CA VAL A 240 2.07 -15.19 -7.22
C VAL A 240 3.05 -16.34 -7.40
N GLU A 241 2.96 -17.36 -6.55
CA GLU A 241 3.77 -18.58 -6.63
C GLU A 241 3.00 -19.70 -7.35
N GLY A 242 3.70 -20.65 -7.96
CA GLY A 242 3.08 -21.79 -8.66
C GLY A 242 2.66 -21.51 -10.11
N PHE A 243 1.71 -22.29 -10.64
CA PHE A 243 1.30 -22.25 -12.06
C PHE A 243 0.68 -20.91 -12.47
N GLU A 244 0.11 -20.16 -11.53
CA GLU A 244 -0.48 -18.85 -11.79
C GLU A 244 0.58 -17.78 -12.05
N SER A 245 1.82 -18.00 -11.60
CA SER A 245 2.93 -17.08 -11.80
C SER A 245 3.29 -16.84 -13.28
N PHE A 246 2.97 -17.79 -14.17
CA PHE A 246 3.16 -17.66 -15.62
C PHE A 246 2.33 -16.52 -16.24
N PHE A 247 1.26 -16.11 -15.57
CA PHE A 247 0.41 -15.02 -16.03
C PHE A 247 0.83 -13.65 -15.49
N PHE A 248 1.84 -13.59 -14.63
CA PHE A 248 2.37 -12.35 -14.07
C PHE A 248 3.78 -12.06 -14.60
N VAL A 249 4.29 -10.86 -14.31
CA VAL A 249 5.65 -10.47 -14.71
C VAL A 249 6.64 -11.35 -13.96
N SER A 250 7.65 -11.86 -14.68
CA SER A 250 8.64 -12.74 -14.09
C SER A 250 9.47 -12.01 -13.03
N ARG A 251 9.95 -12.74 -12.02
CA ARG A 251 10.78 -12.19 -10.94
C ARG A 251 11.98 -11.41 -11.49
N TRP A 252 12.66 -11.97 -12.50
CA TRP A 252 13.82 -11.34 -13.14
C TRP A 252 13.46 -10.11 -13.97
N SER A 253 12.36 -10.16 -14.74
CA SER A 253 11.89 -8.98 -15.46
C SER A 253 11.60 -7.82 -14.51
N MET A 254 10.99 -8.15 -13.36
CA MET A 254 10.68 -7.19 -12.31
C MET A 254 11.96 -6.66 -11.66
N HIS A 255 12.90 -7.53 -11.29
CA HIS A 255 14.23 -7.16 -10.78
C HIS A 255 14.88 -6.06 -11.63
N GLN A 256 14.95 -6.26 -12.95
CA GLN A 256 15.55 -5.32 -13.89
C GLN A 256 14.87 -3.93 -13.92
N LEU A 257 13.61 -3.81 -13.49
CA LEU A 257 12.98 -2.51 -13.27
C LEU A 257 13.31 -1.96 -11.87
N LEU A 258 13.20 -2.81 -10.84
CA LEU A 258 13.19 -2.39 -9.45
C LEU A 258 14.54 -1.89 -8.94
N VAL A 259 15.65 -2.41 -9.48
CA VAL A 259 17.00 -1.91 -9.19
C VAL A 259 17.22 -0.46 -9.64
N GLU A 260 16.37 0.05 -10.54
CA GLU A 260 16.39 1.43 -11.05
C GLU A 260 15.24 2.30 -10.48
N CYS A 261 14.54 1.85 -9.45
CA CYS A 261 13.41 2.57 -8.84
C CYS A 261 13.79 3.18 -7.48
N PRO A 262 13.90 4.51 -7.34
CA PRO A 262 14.19 5.16 -6.05
C PRO A 262 13.28 4.79 -4.89
N SER A 263 12.01 4.51 -5.14
CA SER A 263 11.08 4.06 -4.11
C SER A 263 11.51 2.79 -3.38
N ILE A 264 12.18 1.86 -4.07
CA ILE A 264 12.66 0.61 -3.49
C ILE A 264 13.77 0.88 -2.48
N TYR A 265 14.73 1.72 -2.85
CA TYR A 265 15.84 2.11 -1.97
C TYR A 265 15.33 2.90 -0.75
N GLU A 266 14.26 3.67 -0.90
CA GLU A 266 13.65 4.41 0.22
C GLU A 266 12.94 3.50 1.25
N MET A 267 12.68 2.24 0.91
CA MET A 267 12.13 1.22 1.81
C MET A 267 13.19 0.27 2.38
N LEU A 268 14.47 0.48 2.08
CA LEU A 268 15.58 -0.25 2.72
C LEU A 268 15.51 -0.11 4.25
N PRO A 269 16.01 -1.11 5.01
CA PRO A 269 16.05 -1.05 6.46
C PRO A 269 16.78 0.21 6.91
N SER A 270 16.13 0.98 7.78
CA SER A 270 16.69 2.21 8.34
C SER A 270 17.97 1.89 9.13
N PRO A 271 19.13 2.46 8.76
CA PRO A 271 20.41 2.18 9.42
C PRO A 271 20.51 2.79 10.83
N ASP A 272 19.74 3.84 11.08
CA ASP A 272 19.71 4.57 12.36
C ASP A 272 18.65 4.02 13.32
N PHE A 273 17.78 3.13 12.84
CA PHE A 273 16.75 2.54 13.67
C PHE A 273 17.29 1.40 14.51
N ASN A 274 17.01 1.46 15.81
CA ASN A 274 17.43 0.44 16.76
C ASN A 274 16.45 -0.74 16.76
N TRP A 275 16.53 -1.57 15.72
CA TRP A 275 15.79 -2.83 15.65
C TRP A 275 16.09 -3.73 16.85
N LYS A 276 15.06 -4.43 17.37
CA LYS A 276 15.23 -5.47 18.41
C LYS A 276 16.27 -6.51 18.00
N ASN A 277 16.20 -6.95 16.75
CA ASN A 277 17.20 -7.77 16.09
C ASN A 277 17.65 -7.04 14.82
N GLN A 278 18.95 -6.87 14.61
CA GLN A 278 19.43 -6.21 13.41
C GLN A 278 19.18 -7.10 12.18
N PRO A 279 18.52 -6.60 11.12
CA PRO A 279 18.26 -7.38 9.92
C PRO A 279 19.57 -7.69 9.19
N LYS A 280 19.66 -8.89 8.63
CA LYS A 280 20.87 -9.43 8.01
C LYS A 280 20.58 -10.05 6.65
N ILE A 281 21.62 -10.07 5.82
CA ILE A 281 21.70 -10.87 4.61
C ILE A 281 22.75 -11.94 4.86
N GLN A 282 22.42 -13.20 4.66
CA GLN A 282 23.31 -14.33 4.87
C GLN A 282 23.58 -15.02 3.53
N VAL A 283 24.80 -15.49 3.34
CA VAL A 283 25.20 -16.16 2.10
C VAL A 283 26.09 -17.35 2.45
N TRP A 284 25.70 -18.53 2.01
CA TRP A 284 26.58 -19.70 2.04
C TRP A 284 27.64 -19.53 0.96
N ARG A 285 28.87 -19.23 1.34
CA ARG A 285 29.97 -18.91 0.43
C ARG A 285 30.91 -20.08 0.31
N LYS A 286 31.31 -20.37 -0.92
CA LYS A 286 32.34 -21.35 -1.23
C LYS A 286 33.68 -20.64 -1.36
N HIS A 287 34.66 -21.06 -0.58
CA HIS A 287 36.04 -20.59 -0.70
C HIS A 287 36.90 -21.73 -1.21
N SER A 288 37.82 -21.43 -2.13
CA SER A 288 38.77 -22.41 -2.68
C SER A 288 40.17 -21.83 -2.53
N GLU A 289 40.88 -22.25 -1.49
CA GLU A 289 42.30 -21.93 -1.27
C GLU A 289 43.11 -23.23 -1.25
N ASP A 290 44.23 -23.26 -1.99
CA ASP A 290 45.23 -24.34 -1.94
C ASP A 290 44.67 -25.79 -2.01
N GLU A 291 43.75 -26.04 -2.95
CA GLU A 291 43.07 -27.32 -3.20
C GLU A 291 42.06 -27.79 -2.12
N GLU A 292 41.86 -27.04 -1.03
CA GLU A 292 40.78 -27.26 -0.07
C GLU A 292 39.58 -26.35 -0.38
N THR A 293 38.38 -26.94 -0.35
CA THR A 293 37.12 -26.19 -0.45
C THR A 293 36.52 -26.07 0.95
N SER A 294 36.33 -24.85 1.43
CA SER A 294 35.55 -24.57 2.63
C SER A 294 34.23 -23.91 2.27
N ILE A 295 33.21 -24.17 3.09
CA ILE A 295 31.88 -23.59 2.94
C ILE A 295 31.55 -22.89 4.25
N GLU A 296 31.30 -21.59 4.18
CA GLU A 296 31.06 -20.75 5.35
C GLU A 296 29.79 -19.92 5.17
N LEU A 297 29.03 -19.74 6.25
CA LEU A 297 27.88 -18.85 6.26
C LEU A 297 28.34 -17.43 6.60
N GLU A 298 28.53 -16.61 5.57
CA GLU A 298 28.83 -15.20 5.72
C GLU A 298 27.56 -14.41 6.07
N THR A 299 27.71 -13.38 6.90
CA THR A 299 26.59 -12.55 7.35
C THR A 299 26.93 -11.08 7.11
N TYR A 300 26.10 -10.44 6.31
CA TYR A 300 26.16 -9.04 5.93
C TYR A 300 25.06 -8.27 6.68
N GLY A 301 25.46 -7.32 7.50
CA GLY A 301 24.57 -6.43 8.25
C GLY A 301 24.57 -5.01 7.69
N ARG A 302 24.43 -4.04 8.58
CA ARG A 302 24.29 -2.61 8.24
C ARG A 302 25.50 -2.01 7.50
N ASN A 303 26.72 -2.45 7.83
CA ASN A 303 27.94 -1.76 7.40
C ASN A 303 28.53 -2.32 6.11
N ASP A 304 28.10 -3.51 5.71
CA ASP A 304 28.69 -4.38 4.70
C ASP A 304 27.67 -4.86 3.66
N CYS A 305 26.36 -4.61 3.86
CA CYS A 305 25.34 -4.89 2.86
C CYS A 305 25.56 -4.11 1.54
N LEU A 306 26.15 -2.92 1.60
CA LEU A 306 26.43 -2.12 0.40
C LEU A 306 27.41 -2.86 -0.53
N THR A 307 28.52 -3.36 0.02
CA THR A 307 29.51 -4.13 -0.74
C THR A 307 28.89 -5.38 -1.35
N LEU A 308 27.99 -6.05 -0.61
CA LEU A 308 27.26 -7.20 -1.14
C LEU A 308 26.40 -6.82 -2.35
N PHE A 309 25.63 -5.74 -2.28
CA PHE A 309 24.82 -5.29 -3.41
C PHE A 309 25.67 -4.90 -4.63
N GLU A 310 26.79 -4.22 -4.40
CA GLU A 310 27.74 -3.85 -5.45
C GLU A 310 28.27 -5.08 -6.19
N GLU A 311 28.74 -6.09 -5.44
CA GLU A 311 29.30 -7.31 -6.02
C GLU A 311 28.26 -8.22 -6.66
N ALA A 312 27.07 -8.33 -6.05
CA ALA A 312 25.98 -9.13 -6.62
C ALA A 312 25.47 -8.54 -7.94
N LEU A 313 25.37 -7.21 -8.02
CA LEU A 313 24.83 -6.51 -9.19
C LEU A 313 25.91 -6.07 -10.19
N LYS A 314 27.20 -6.33 -9.95
CA LYS A 314 28.32 -5.80 -10.77
C LYS A 314 28.18 -6.07 -12.27
N ASN A 315 27.68 -7.26 -12.62
CA ASN A 315 27.50 -7.72 -13.99
C ASN A 315 26.02 -7.76 -14.40
N ASN A 316 25.13 -7.16 -13.61
CA ASN A 316 23.70 -7.16 -13.90
C ASN A 316 23.41 -6.34 -15.16
N GLU A 317 22.68 -6.95 -16.08
CA GLU A 317 22.40 -6.36 -17.38
C GLU A 317 21.00 -6.69 -17.88
N LEU A 318 20.54 -5.87 -18.81
CA LEU A 318 19.26 -5.95 -19.45
C LEU A 318 19.43 -5.87 -20.97
N ASN A 319 18.85 -6.81 -21.71
CA ASN A 319 18.78 -6.71 -23.17
C ASN A 319 17.48 -6.02 -23.60
N TYR A 320 17.60 -4.82 -24.16
CA TYR A 320 16.49 -4.06 -24.69
C TYR A 320 16.69 -3.71 -26.17
N GLY A 321 15.84 -4.25 -27.04
CA GLY A 321 15.91 -3.97 -28.48
C GLY A 321 17.23 -4.40 -29.13
N GLY A 322 17.87 -5.46 -28.63
CA GLY A 322 19.17 -5.94 -29.10
C GLY A 322 20.37 -5.16 -28.54
N LYS A 323 20.15 -4.20 -27.63
CA LYS A 323 21.21 -3.47 -26.92
C LYS A 323 21.29 -3.94 -25.47
N THR A 324 22.50 -4.13 -24.99
CA THR A 324 22.78 -4.38 -23.58
C THR A 324 22.77 -3.07 -22.80
N VAL A 325 22.02 -3.02 -21.71
CA VAL A 325 21.93 -1.92 -20.75
C VAL A 325 22.44 -2.45 -19.42
N SER A 326 23.51 -1.86 -18.88
CA SER A 326 24.04 -2.25 -17.58
C SER A 326 23.17 -1.68 -16.47
N LEU A 327 22.87 -2.50 -15.45
CA LEU A 327 22.02 -2.18 -14.31
C LEU A 327 22.72 -2.55 -12.99
N PRO A 328 23.91 -1.98 -12.72
CA PRO A 328 24.64 -2.25 -11.48
C PRO A 328 23.89 -1.63 -10.27
N PHE A 329 24.36 -1.93 -9.06
CA PHE A 329 23.86 -1.22 -7.88
C PHE A 329 23.96 0.30 -8.07
N ASN A 330 22.84 1.01 -7.90
CA ASN A 330 22.77 2.41 -8.29
C ASN A 330 23.07 3.33 -7.10
N HIS A 331 24.33 3.75 -6.96
CA HIS A 331 24.78 4.66 -5.89
C HIS A 331 24.07 6.01 -5.88
N ALA A 332 23.65 6.51 -7.04
CA ALA A 332 22.95 7.79 -7.11
C ALA A 332 21.57 7.68 -6.47
N ILE A 333 20.85 6.59 -6.74
CA ILE A 333 19.59 6.28 -6.09
C ILE A 333 19.79 6.06 -4.59
N PHE A 334 20.79 5.25 -4.20
CA PHE A 334 21.07 4.97 -2.79
C PHE A 334 21.33 6.27 -2.01
N LYS A 335 22.18 7.15 -2.53
CA LYS A 335 22.43 8.48 -1.94
C LYS A 335 21.16 9.33 -1.85
N TRP A 336 20.31 9.30 -2.88
CA TRP A 336 19.03 10.01 -2.86
C TRP A 336 18.10 9.49 -1.75
N ALA A 337 18.02 8.17 -1.60
CA ALA A 337 17.22 7.50 -0.58
C ALA A 337 17.74 7.77 0.84
N SER A 338 19.07 7.85 1.05
CA SER A 338 19.65 8.31 2.31
C SER A 338 19.18 9.72 2.67
N GLY A 339 19.16 10.64 1.70
CA GLY A 339 18.60 11.99 1.90
C GLY A 339 17.09 11.97 2.20
N THR A 340 16.33 11.06 1.58
CA THR A 340 14.92 10.84 1.94
C THR A 340 14.77 10.35 3.39
N ARG A 341 15.64 9.43 3.83
CA ARG A 341 15.65 8.92 5.22
C ARG A 341 15.91 10.03 6.23
N GLU A 342 16.87 10.93 5.96
CA GLU A 342 17.13 12.10 6.82
C GLU A 342 15.89 12.99 6.95
N ILE A 343 15.16 13.19 5.84
CA ILE A 343 13.90 13.95 5.82
C ILE A 343 12.83 13.26 6.67
N LEU A 344 12.66 11.95 6.51
CA LEU A 344 11.69 11.17 7.27
C LEU A 344 12.00 11.23 8.78
N ASN A 345 13.27 11.04 9.18
CA ASN A 345 13.70 11.03 10.58
C ASN A 345 13.44 12.35 11.31
N ARG A 346 13.44 13.50 10.60
CA ARG A 346 13.15 14.82 11.18
C ARG A 346 11.69 15.26 11.06
N THR A 347 10.83 14.44 10.44
CA THR A 347 9.44 14.83 10.17
C THR A 347 8.67 14.96 11.47
N GLN A 348 7.90 16.03 11.60
CA GLN A 348 6.99 16.22 12.73
C GLN A 348 5.60 16.53 12.20
N LEU A 349 4.59 15.88 12.79
CA LEU A 349 3.20 16.14 12.42
C LEU A 349 2.81 17.57 12.82
N PRO A 350 2.19 18.36 11.93
CA PRO A 350 1.76 19.71 12.27
C PRO A 350 0.70 19.71 13.38
N LYS A 351 0.70 20.74 14.22
CA LYS A 351 -0.32 20.91 15.26
C LYS A 351 -1.72 20.97 14.65
N GLY A 352 -2.67 20.29 15.30
CA GLY A 352 -4.07 20.29 14.88
C GLY A 352 -4.42 19.28 13.78
N VAL A 353 -3.51 18.38 13.42
CA VAL A 353 -3.81 17.19 12.61
C VAL A 353 -3.85 15.96 13.51
N SER A 354 -4.90 15.15 13.45
CA SER A 354 -4.94 13.87 14.16
C SER A 354 -4.27 12.77 13.32
N PHE A 355 -3.42 11.96 13.94
CA PHE A 355 -2.77 10.82 13.28
C PHE A 355 -3.20 9.49 13.90
N TYR A 356 -3.46 8.50 13.04
CA TYR A 356 -3.86 7.15 13.41
C TYR A 356 -3.04 6.14 12.60
N ASN A 357 -2.60 5.06 13.23
CA ASN A 357 -1.78 4.04 12.61
C ASN A 357 -2.38 2.65 12.80
N ILE A 358 -2.63 1.94 11.71
CA ILE A 358 -3.00 0.53 11.68
C ILE A 358 -1.79 -0.25 11.17
N TYR A 359 -1.34 -1.24 11.92
CA TYR A 359 -0.27 -2.14 11.50
C TYR A 359 -0.75 -3.59 11.57
N GLY A 360 -0.27 -4.43 10.64
CA GLY A 360 -0.62 -5.84 10.65
C GLY A 360 0.25 -6.64 11.60
N THR A 361 -0.30 -7.71 12.16
CA THR A 361 0.35 -8.59 13.12
C THR A 361 0.02 -10.06 12.84
N SER A 362 0.73 -10.98 13.48
CA SER A 362 0.45 -12.42 13.50
C SER A 362 0.63 -13.12 12.16
N TYR A 363 1.42 -12.54 11.25
CA TYR A 363 1.90 -13.18 10.03
C TYR A 363 3.43 -13.22 10.04
N ASP A 364 3.97 -14.37 9.67
CA ASP A 364 5.40 -14.56 9.44
C ASP A 364 5.87 -13.58 8.37
N THR A 365 6.72 -12.64 8.77
CA THR A 365 7.15 -11.53 7.93
C THR A 365 8.65 -11.63 7.64
N PRO A 366 9.06 -11.72 6.36
CA PRO A 366 10.47 -11.82 5.99
C PRO A 366 11.31 -10.72 6.64
N PHE A 367 12.36 -11.14 7.35
CA PHE A 367 13.23 -10.23 8.09
C PHE A 367 14.69 -10.35 7.65
N ASP A 368 15.28 -11.52 7.83
CA ASP A 368 16.58 -11.85 7.25
C ASP A 368 16.39 -12.62 5.95
N VAL A 369 17.38 -12.52 5.05
CA VAL A 369 17.43 -13.26 3.79
C VAL A 369 18.69 -14.09 3.73
N CYS A 370 18.59 -15.35 3.32
CA CYS A 370 19.70 -16.28 3.19
C CYS A 370 19.77 -16.82 1.76
N TYR A 371 20.96 -16.86 1.17
CA TYR A 371 21.20 -17.36 -0.18
C TYR A 371 22.18 -18.54 -0.19
N GLY A 372 21.87 -19.54 -1.00
CA GLY A 372 22.64 -20.78 -1.09
C GLY A 372 22.36 -21.74 0.08
N SER A 373 23.08 -22.85 0.12
CA SER A 373 23.07 -23.82 1.22
C SER A 373 24.43 -24.48 1.36
N GLU A 374 24.68 -25.23 2.44
CA GLU A 374 25.88 -26.08 2.56
C GLU A 374 26.06 -27.02 1.36
N SER A 375 24.96 -27.50 0.77
CA SER A 375 24.99 -28.42 -0.38
C SER A 375 25.10 -27.71 -1.74
N SER A 376 24.79 -26.42 -1.78
CA SER A 376 24.78 -25.59 -3.00
C SER A 376 25.19 -24.15 -2.63
N PRO A 377 26.46 -23.94 -2.27
CA PRO A 377 26.97 -22.62 -1.89
C PRO A 377 27.13 -21.71 -3.13
N ILE A 378 27.19 -20.41 -2.87
CA ILE A 378 27.45 -19.34 -3.84
C ILE A 378 28.96 -19.21 -4.03
N ASP A 379 29.43 -19.37 -5.28
CA ASP A 379 30.86 -19.22 -5.64
C ASP A 379 31.15 -17.74 -5.94
N GLU A 380 30.45 -17.18 -6.92
CA GLU A 380 30.48 -15.75 -7.26
C GLU A 380 29.25 -15.02 -6.71
N LEU A 381 29.43 -13.87 -6.06
CA LEU A 381 28.31 -13.12 -5.46
C LEU A 381 27.24 -12.70 -6.48
N SER A 382 27.58 -12.59 -7.76
CA SER A 382 26.61 -12.34 -8.83
C SER A 382 25.59 -13.47 -9.03
N GLU A 383 25.88 -14.69 -8.55
CA GLU A 383 24.93 -15.81 -8.61
C GLU A 383 23.74 -15.61 -7.65
N ILE A 384 23.86 -14.72 -6.66
CA ILE A 384 22.77 -14.36 -5.75
C ILE A 384 21.53 -13.93 -6.54
N CYS A 385 21.71 -13.13 -7.59
CA CYS A 385 20.63 -12.61 -8.44
C CYS A 385 19.74 -13.68 -9.08
N HIS A 386 20.22 -14.92 -9.13
CA HIS A 386 19.52 -16.06 -9.72
C HIS A 386 19.24 -17.18 -8.72
N THR A 387 19.44 -16.92 -7.43
CA THR A 387 19.20 -17.87 -6.35
C THR A 387 17.95 -17.46 -5.57
N LEU A 388 17.05 -18.40 -5.30
CA LEU A 388 15.89 -18.10 -4.45
C LEU A 388 16.33 -17.95 -2.99
N PRO A 389 15.87 -16.90 -2.28
CA PRO A 389 16.19 -16.71 -0.88
C PRO A 389 15.42 -17.69 0.02
N GLU A 390 16.02 -18.04 1.15
CA GLU A 390 15.30 -18.49 2.34
C GLU A 390 15.15 -17.31 3.31
N TYR A 391 14.03 -17.25 4.04
CA TYR A 391 13.77 -16.17 4.98
C TYR A 391 13.79 -16.64 6.42
N SER A 392 14.31 -15.79 7.30
CA SER A 392 13.89 -15.78 8.71
C SER A 392 12.68 -14.85 8.85
N TYR A 393 11.86 -15.09 9.87
CA TYR A 393 10.60 -14.37 10.04
C TYR A 393 10.50 -13.69 11.40
N VAL A 394 9.83 -12.54 11.41
CA VAL A 394 9.37 -11.84 12.60
C VAL A 394 7.87 -11.59 12.51
N ASP A 395 7.26 -11.14 13.62
CA ASP A 395 5.85 -10.73 13.61
C ASP A 395 5.63 -9.49 12.72
N GLY A 396 4.59 -9.55 11.90
CA GLY A 396 4.17 -8.47 11.02
C GLY A 396 2.96 -8.87 10.19
N ASP A 397 2.91 -8.37 8.97
CA ASP A 397 1.79 -8.57 8.04
C ASP A 397 2.15 -9.45 6.82
N GLY A 398 3.27 -10.16 6.87
CA GLY A 398 3.81 -10.92 5.74
C GLY A 398 4.63 -10.08 4.77
N THR A 399 4.88 -8.81 5.09
CA THR A 399 5.72 -7.91 4.29
C THR A 399 6.48 -6.90 5.14
N VAL A 400 5.75 -6.17 5.99
CA VAL A 400 6.29 -5.14 6.87
C VAL A 400 6.30 -5.68 8.29
N PRO A 401 7.48 -5.75 8.94
CA PRO A 401 7.55 -6.11 10.35
C PRO A 401 6.70 -5.16 11.20
N SER A 402 5.97 -5.68 12.19
CA SER A 402 5.15 -4.88 13.12
C SER A 402 5.99 -3.77 13.76
N GLU A 403 7.24 -4.08 14.13
CA GLU A 403 8.18 -3.13 14.72
C GLU A 403 8.47 -1.93 13.81
N SER A 404 8.64 -2.17 12.50
CA SER A 404 8.83 -1.11 11.51
C SER A 404 7.58 -0.25 11.36
N ALA A 405 6.42 -0.90 11.28
CA ALA A 405 5.15 -0.21 11.07
C ALA A 405 4.71 0.64 12.27
N MET A 406 5.11 0.27 13.48
CA MET A 406 4.85 1.04 14.69
C MET A 406 5.83 2.21 14.91
N ALA A 407 7.01 2.15 14.30
CA ALA A 407 8.10 3.11 14.51
C ALA A 407 7.94 4.38 13.66
N ASP A 408 6.76 4.98 13.73
CA ASP A 408 6.33 6.14 12.92
C ASP A 408 6.78 7.50 13.45
N THR A 409 7.33 7.55 14.67
CA THR A 409 7.84 8.75 15.37
C THR A 409 6.84 9.89 15.60
N PHE A 410 5.58 9.75 15.21
CA PHE A 410 4.52 10.74 15.41
C PHE A 410 3.82 10.58 16.76
N ASP A 411 3.09 11.61 17.20
CA ASP A 411 2.18 11.48 18.34
C ASP A 411 0.81 10.99 17.85
N ALA A 412 0.66 9.68 17.68
CA ALA A 412 -0.58 9.08 17.20
C ALA A 412 -1.65 9.12 18.29
N VAL A 413 -2.87 9.51 17.89
CA VAL A 413 -4.07 9.40 18.72
C VAL A 413 -4.32 7.93 19.07
N GLU A 414 -4.12 7.04 18.10
CA GLU A 414 -4.25 5.61 18.31
C GLU A 414 -3.34 4.82 17.37
N ARG A 415 -2.77 3.73 17.89
CA ARG A 415 -2.06 2.70 17.11
C ARG A 415 -2.72 1.36 17.36
N VAL A 416 -3.13 0.66 16.30
CA VAL A 416 -3.87 -0.58 16.42
C VAL A 416 -3.25 -1.70 15.59
N GLY A 417 -2.83 -2.75 16.28
CA GLY A 417 -2.46 -4.03 15.66
C GLY A 417 -3.70 -4.79 15.19
N VAL A 418 -3.68 -5.25 13.95
CA VAL A 418 -4.73 -6.08 13.36
C VAL A 418 -4.12 -7.33 12.75
N SER A 419 -4.60 -8.50 13.18
CA SER A 419 -4.19 -9.77 12.59
C SER A 419 -4.77 -9.91 11.18
N ALA A 420 -3.97 -9.57 10.18
CA ALA A 420 -4.25 -9.69 8.76
C ALA A 420 -2.96 -9.55 7.96
N SER A 421 -2.91 -10.18 6.79
CA SER A 421 -1.82 -9.97 5.84
C SER A 421 -1.79 -8.53 5.34
N HIS A 422 -0.67 -8.11 4.76
CA HIS A 422 -0.40 -6.77 4.28
C HIS A 422 -1.52 -6.23 3.37
N ARG A 423 -2.05 -7.11 2.51
CA ARG A 423 -3.20 -6.83 1.63
C ARG A 423 -4.53 -7.06 2.33
N GLY A 424 -4.62 -8.10 3.16
CA GLY A 424 -5.83 -8.43 3.92
C GLY A 424 -6.33 -7.27 4.78
N LEU A 425 -5.44 -6.40 5.25
CA LEU A 425 -5.78 -5.19 5.99
C LEU A 425 -6.76 -4.26 5.23
N LEU A 426 -6.68 -4.19 3.90
CA LEU A 426 -7.53 -3.30 3.08
C LEU A 426 -8.96 -3.81 2.89
N ALA A 427 -9.22 -5.08 3.21
CA ALA A 427 -10.55 -5.70 3.18
C ALA A 427 -11.00 -6.17 4.58
N ASN A 428 -10.24 -5.84 5.62
CA ASN A 428 -10.48 -6.36 6.96
C ASN A 428 -11.61 -5.58 7.66
N LYS A 429 -12.61 -6.32 8.17
CA LYS A 429 -13.78 -5.74 8.86
C LYS A 429 -13.41 -4.92 10.11
N LYS A 430 -12.40 -5.33 10.88
CA LYS A 430 -11.90 -4.58 12.04
C LYS A 430 -11.27 -3.27 11.58
N VAL A 431 -10.48 -3.29 10.49
CA VAL A 431 -9.91 -2.07 9.89
C VAL A 431 -11.03 -1.11 9.45
N PHE A 432 -12.08 -1.61 8.78
CA PHE A 432 -13.22 -0.78 8.40
C PHE A 432 -13.96 -0.20 9.60
N GLN A 433 -14.12 -0.95 10.69
CA GLN A 433 -14.71 -0.44 11.90
C GLN A 433 -13.86 0.69 12.53
N LEU A 434 -12.53 0.51 12.60
CA LEU A 434 -11.61 1.54 13.09
C LEU A 434 -11.70 2.82 12.24
N ILE A 435 -11.62 2.68 10.92
CA ILE A 435 -11.72 3.81 9.99
C ILE A 435 -13.05 4.55 10.17
N ARG A 436 -14.18 3.83 10.23
CA ARG A 436 -15.50 4.44 10.45
C ARG A 436 -15.56 5.22 11.76
N ASN A 437 -15.04 4.64 12.84
CA ASN A 437 -14.99 5.29 14.14
C ASN A 437 -14.13 6.57 14.11
N TRP A 438 -12.93 6.51 13.51
CA TRP A 438 -12.02 7.67 13.45
C TRP A 438 -12.49 8.76 12.49
N LEU A 439 -13.27 8.40 11.47
CA LEU A 439 -13.96 9.34 10.57
C LEU A 439 -15.27 9.87 11.16
N GLY A 440 -15.76 9.33 12.28
CA GLY A 440 -17.02 9.74 12.91
C GLY A 440 -18.27 9.36 12.11
N VAL A 441 -18.21 8.34 11.26
CA VAL A 441 -19.37 7.87 10.48
C VAL A 441 -20.02 6.67 11.18
N SER A 442 -21.32 6.77 11.50
CA SER A 442 -22.07 5.70 12.16
C SER A 442 -22.61 4.67 11.16
N GLU A 443 -22.79 3.42 11.62
CA GLU A 443 -23.57 2.44 10.86
C GLU A 443 -25.05 2.84 10.92
N GLU A 444 -25.54 3.59 9.93
CA GLU A 444 -26.97 3.54 9.64
C GLU A 444 -27.28 2.15 9.10
N VAL A 445 -27.63 1.24 10.01
CA VAL A 445 -28.22 -0.05 9.65
C VAL A 445 -29.52 0.26 8.92
N LYS A 446 -29.50 0.28 7.58
CA LYS A 446 -30.70 0.20 6.77
C LYS A 446 -31.28 -1.20 6.95
N VAL A 447 -31.93 -1.44 8.09
CA VAL A 447 -32.90 -2.52 8.22
C VAL A 447 -34.03 -2.16 7.28
N GLN A 448 -33.98 -2.66 6.05
CA GLN A 448 -35.18 -2.86 5.27
C GLN A 448 -36.05 -3.82 6.10
N GLN A 449 -36.94 -3.25 6.91
CA GLN A 449 -38.08 -3.98 7.44
C GLN A 449 -38.89 -4.41 6.22
N SER A 450 -38.60 -5.61 5.74
CA SER A 450 -39.52 -6.42 4.96
C SER A 450 -40.83 -6.47 5.74
N LYS A 451 -41.77 -5.60 5.37
CA LYS A 451 -43.17 -5.75 5.74
C LYS A 451 -43.66 -6.98 5.00
N THR A 452 -43.53 -8.14 5.63
CA THR A 452 -44.32 -9.30 5.23
C THR A 452 -45.78 -8.98 5.52
N SER A 453 -46.49 -8.58 4.46
CA SER A 453 -47.94 -8.52 4.45
C SER A 453 -48.47 -9.93 4.72
N LYS A 454 -49.03 -10.14 5.92
CA LYS A 454 -49.91 -11.27 6.20
C LYS A 454 -51.07 -11.23 5.21
N VAL A 455 -51.16 -12.24 4.35
CA VAL A 455 -52.41 -12.61 3.69
C VAL A 455 -52.85 -13.90 4.38
N MET A 456 -53.82 -13.77 5.28
CA MET A 456 -54.68 -14.87 5.71
C MET A 456 -56.03 -14.69 5.02
N ASP A 457 -56.67 -15.85 4.81
CA ASP A 457 -58.07 -16.12 4.43
C ASP A 457 -58.23 -16.69 3.02
N ALA A 458 -59.02 -17.74 2.78
CA ALA A 458 -59.69 -18.72 3.63
C ALA A 458 -60.18 -19.87 2.73
N TYR A 459 -60.13 -21.09 3.26
CA TYR A 459 -60.97 -22.28 3.03
C TYR A 459 -61.73 -22.51 1.71
N MET A 460 -61.53 -23.71 1.15
CA MET A 460 -62.59 -24.61 0.66
C MET A 460 -62.07 -26.05 0.72
N ASP A 461 -62.61 -26.88 1.62
CA ASP A 461 -62.68 -28.32 1.39
C ASP A 461 -64.02 -28.84 1.92
N SER A 462 -64.73 -29.47 1.00
CA SER A 462 -66.04 -30.09 1.13
C SER A 462 -65.96 -31.42 1.88
N LEU A 463 -66.74 -31.56 2.97
CA LEU A 463 -67.75 -32.60 3.21
C LEU A 463 -68.33 -32.48 4.62
#